data_AF-A0A9P4TYE0-F1
#
_entry.id   AF-A0A9P4TYE0-F1
#
_cell.length_a   1.000
_cell.length_b   1.000
_cell.length_c   1.000
_cell.angle_alpha   90.00
_cell.angle_beta   90.00
_cell.angle_gamma   90.00
#
_symmetry.space_group_name_H-M   'P 1'
#
loop_
_entity.id
_entity.type
_entity.pdbx_description
1 polymer ?
#
loop_
_entity_poly.entity_id
_entity_poly.type
_entity_poly.pdbx_seq_one_letter_code
_entity_poly.pdbx_strand_id
1 'polypeptide(L)'
;MAFQFCFSRRYAGSSELECVKAWVKKVGIERTREVFERRWKGAVREEEWVWLRDVARVTTIRLPIDYFTLGPQFCKSTPFEGYWGVYFNAWAFIKEFVSKARSFGIGVLIYLHALPGGANKEEPSGTNSTRAELWGNRKYLGLARDAVLFIARQIAIEELEGVVGIQLCNEAVWDALGMYRWYDDVIDAVSEVDPTIPLYISDAWDLCRAIDYARRKNNVDLGSGNSGNPIIVDTHVYFCFSEADSTETAGRIIQGLPKQLAELEGKDGDVTGKGAVGVVVGEWSCTLALATWIKSGAAEAKRREMTKEFGRAQCERWEEKAAGSFFWTLKVDWMDGGDWGFIEQTKSGGIVASKHLIMGSSEIRAVVTRTQDQKDTLRQRCYSDHIMYWDNAAPLDPFEHWTYAQGWDVGWGDATAFFKMRQDNSIGGGDRIGCLDLWVRKRLEESGMVGKFVWEFEGGLRKGISCFWDVVGVGVDGEIYRSFADRDEDGPAYNLPHPLQTFQQENGATKRIASKSNTGRPSEKGKAYCSSGDGDEKCSDEDWVPQEDCECSAKDDLPTRACRVG
;
A
#
# COMPACT_ATOMS: atom_id res chain seq x y z
N MET A 1 15.27 1.22 3.30
CA MET A 1 16.33 2.19 3.66
C MET A 1 15.67 3.24 4.52
N ALA A 2 16.11 3.48 5.76
CA ALA A 2 15.52 4.53 6.59
C ALA A 2 16.40 5.80 6.58
N PHE A 3 15.79 6.98 6.44
CA PHE A 3 16.45 8.24 6.84
C PHE A 3 16.61 8.34 8.38
N GLN A 4 15.99 7.41 9.11
CA GLN A 4 16.11 7.22 10.55
C GLN A 4 17.33 6.36 10.94
N PHE A 5 17.73 6.55 12.19
CA PHE A 5 18.64 5.71 12.98
C PHE A 5 20.11 5.81 12.62
N CYS A 6 20.77 6.77 13.26
CA CYS A 6 22.22 6.93 13.26
C CYS A 6 22.82 6.47 14.62
N PHE A 7 22.42 5.30 15.13
CA PHE A 7 22.82 4.87 16.48
C PHE A 7 24.34 4.68 16.61
N SER A 8 24.96 5.34 17.59
CA SER A 8 26.27 4.91 18.09
C SER A 8 26.08 3.88 19.20
N ARG A 9 26.98 2.90 19.32
CA ARG A 9 26.87 1.65 20.11
C ARG A 9 26.49 1.76 21.60
N ARG A 10 26.19 2.92 22.18
CA ARG A 10 25.84 3.09 23.61
C ARG A 10 24.97 4.34 23.87
N TYR A 11 23.65 4.27 23.71
CA TYR A 11 22.73 5.29 24.22
C TYR A 11 21.44 4.67 24.80
N ALA A 12 20.71 5.45 25.60
CA ALA A 12 19.42 5.06 26.18
C ALA A 12 18.30 5.43 25.21
N GLY A 13 17.45 4.46 24.85
CA GLY A 13 16.40 4.62 23.85
C GLY A 13 16.76 4.07 22.47
N SER A 14 15.74 3.94 21.64
CA SER A 14 15.76 3.22 20.35
C SER A 14 14.94 3.93 19.27
N SER A 15 14.46 5.14 19.56
CA SER A 15 13.81 6.02 18.57
C SER A 15 14.79 7.05 17.98
N GLU A 16 14.40 7.65 16.85
CA GLU A 16 15.14 8.72 16.20
C GLU A 16 15.32 9.95 17.12
N LEU A 17 14.30 10.29 17.91
CA LEU A 17 14.38 11.37 18.89
C LEU A 17 15.49 11.14 19.93
N GLU A 18 15.60 9.92 20.46
CA GLU A 18 16.65 9.59 21.43
C GLU A 18 18.03 9.56 20.77
N CYS A 19 18.11 9.11 19.51
CA CYS A 19 19.32 9.19 18.71
C CYS A 19 19.82 10.63 18.53
N VAL A 20 18.96 11.55 18.07
CA VAL A 20 19.36 12.95 17.83
C VAL A 20 19.70 13.68 19.13
N LYS A 21 18.94 13.44 20.20
CA LYS A 21 19.25 13.95 21.56
C LYS A 21 20.66 13.55 21.99
N ALA A 22 20.99 12.26 21.83
CA ALA A 22 22.27 11.72 22.24
C ALA A 22 23.44 12.31 21.45
N TRP A 23 23.29 12.45 20.13
CA TRP A 23 24.31 13.08 19.29
C TRP A 23 24.49 14.56 19.59
N VAL A 24 23.39 15.32 19.67
CA VAL A 24 23.45 16.76 19.96
C VAL A 24 24.07 17.01 21.33
N LYS A 25 23.74 16.20 22.34
CA LYS A 25 24.41 16.26 23.66
C LYS A 25 25.91 15.98 23.58
N LYS A 26 26.33 15.09 22.67
CA LYS A 26 27.73 14.67 22.55
C LYS A 26 28.60 15.63 21.74
N VAL A 27 28.10 16.15 20.62
CA VAL A 27 28.91 16.91 19.64
C VAL A 27 28.28 18.23 19.19
N GLY A 28 27.10 18.60 19.70
CA GLY A 28 26.36 19.79 19.26
C GLY A 28 25.59 19.58 17.95
N ILE A 29 24.71 20.54 17.63
CA ILE A 29 23.80 20.46 16.46
C ILE A 29 24.58 20.38 15.15
N GLU A 30 25.54 21.28 14.93
CA GLU A 30 26.24 21.39 13.64
C GLU A 30 27.00 20.10 13.29
N ARG A 31 27.77 19.57 14.24
CA ARG A 31 28.51 18.33 14.03
C ARG A 31 27.59 17.11 13.92
N THR A 32 26.43 17.14 14.59
CA THR A 32 25.41 16.08 14.43
C THR A 32 24.82 16.10 13.02
N ARG A 33 24.50 17.30 12.48
CA ARG A 33 24.05 17.48 11.10
C ARG A 33 25.05 16.85 10.13
N GLU A 34 26.33 17.20 10.22
CA GLU A 34 27.37 16.63 9.34
C GLU A 34 27.49 15.10 9.42
N VAL A 35 27.22 14.50 10.59
CA VAL A 35 27.21 13.03 10.75
C VAL A 35 26.03 12.42 10.00
N PHE A 36 24.85 13.03 10.11
CA PHE A 36 23.61 12.55 9.49
C PHE A 36 23.67 12.74 7.97
N GLU A 37 24.14 13.89 7.49
CA GLU A 37 24.33 14.16 6.07
C GLU A 37 25.29 13.17 5.41
N ARG A 38 26.39 12.82 6.09
CA ARG A 38 27.32 11.79 5.59
C ARG A 38 26.65 10.43 5.45
N ARG A 39 25.76 10.07 6.39
CA ARG A 39 24.99 8.83 6.34
C ARG A 39 24.01 8.85 5.18
N TRP A 40 23.22 9.90 5.03
CA TRP A 40 22.24 10.03 3.93
C TRP A 40 22.92 9.96 2.57
N LYS A 41 24.05 10.66 2.39
CA LYS A 41 24.86 10.60 1.17
C LYS A 41 25.42 9.20 0.87
N GLY A 42 25.73 8.43 1.91
CA GLY A 42 26.30 7.09 1.80
C GLY A 42 25.29 5.95 1.84
N ALA A 43 23.99 6.26 1.83
CA ALA A 43 22.95 5.25 2.05
C ALA A 43 22.91 4.21 0.91
N VAL A 44 22.96 4.66 -0.35
CA VAL A 44 23.18 3.82 -1.54
C VAL A 44 24.46 4.26 -2.24
N ARG A 45 25.41 3.34 -2.41
CA ARG A 45 26.67 3.58 -3.11
C ARG A 45 26.49 3.47 -4.63
N GLU A 46 27.42 4.03 -5.40
CA GLU A 46 27.35 4.06 -6.87
C GLU A 46 27.23 2.65 -7.47
N GLU A 47 28.04 1.72 -6.98
CA GLU A 47 28.02 0.32 -7.39
C GLU A 47 26.71 -0.40 -7.03
N GLU A 48 26.04 0.05 -5.97
CA GLU A 48 24.75 -0.49 -5.56
C GLU A 48 23.63 0.00 -6.48
N TRP A 49 23.68 1.25 -6.95
CA TRP A 49 22.75 1.73 -7.98
C TRP A 49 22.83 0.93 -9.27
N VAL A 50 24.06 0.66 -9.73
CA VAL A 50 24.29 -0.20 -10.91
C VAL A 50 23.74 -1.61 -10.67
N TRP A 51 24.03 -2.19 -9.50
CA TRP A 51 23.54 -3.52 -9.14
C TRP A 51 22.02 -3.60 -9.05
N LEU A 52 21.37 -2.58 -8.46
CA LEU A 52 19.91 -2.48 -8.36
C LEU A 52 19.26 -2.48 -9.76
N ARG A 53 19.83 -1.74 -10.70
CA ARG A 53 19.35 -1.65 -12.09
C ARG A 53 19.58 -2.94 -12.88
N ASP A 54 20.81 -3.46 -12.85
CA ASP A 54 21.27 -4.48 -13.81
C ASP A 54 21.08 -5.91 -13.32
N VAL A 55 21.23 -6.14 -12.01
CA VAL A 55 21.19 -7.47 -11.41
C VAL A 55 19.87 -7.71 -10.72
N ALA A 56 19.51 -6.84 -9.77
CA ALA A 56 18.27 -7.01 -8.99
C ALA A 56 17.01 -6.56 -9.75
N ARG A 57 17.17 -5.80 -10.85
CA ARG A 57 16.09 -5.27 -11.68
C ARG A 57 15.03 -4.50 -10.89
N VAL A 58 15.45 -3.73 -9.89
CA VAL A 58 14.55 -2.89 -9.11
C VAL A 58 13.98 -1.79 -10.01
N THR A 59 12.66 -1.60 -9.94
CA THR A 59 11.94 -0.54 -10.66
C THR A 59 11.57 0.63 -9.75
N THR A 60 11.38 0.38 -8.45
CA THR A 60 10.93 1.40 -7.49
C THR A 60 11.59 1.22 -6.13
N ILE A 61 11.92 2.32 -5.46
CA ILE A 61 12.34 2.36 -4.06
C ILE A 61 11.26 3.07 -3.23
N ARG A 62 10.83 2.44 -2.13
CA ARG A 62 10.00 3.06 -1.10
C ARG A 62 10.90 3.77 -0.09
N LEU A 63 10.84 5.10 -0.06
CA LEU A 63 11.72 5.97 0.70
C LEU A 63 10.98 6.59 1.91
N PRO A 64 11.27 6.12 3.14
CA PRO A 64 10.76 6.73 4.35
C PRO A 64 11.40 8.08 4.56
N ILE A 65 10.55 9.06 4.84
CA ILE A 65 10.93 10.36 5.35
C ILE A 65 10.04 10.70 6.55
N ASP A 66 10.41 11.70 7.31
CA ASP A 66 9.70 12.05 8.54
C ASP A 66 9.30 13.51 8.54
N TYR A 67 8.25 13.87 9.27
CA TYR A 67 7.78 15.26 9.32
C TYR A 67 8.89 16.26 9.73
N PHE A 68 9.81 15.85 10.62
CA PHE A 68 10.93 16.69 11.07
C PHE A 68 12.05 16.87 10.03
N THR A 69 12.03 16.11 8.94
CA THR A 69 12.98 16.26 7.80
C THR A 69 12.56 17.33 6.80
N LEU A 70 11.36 17.90 6.95
CA LEU A 70 10.76 18.84 6.00
C LEU A 70 11.06 20.32 6.32
N GLY A 71 11.63 20.61 7.49
CA GLY A 71 12.02 21.96 7.91
C GLY A 71 11.50 22.37 9.30
N PRO A 72 11.98 23.52 9.82
CA PRO A 72 11.74 23.97 11.19
C PRO A 72 10.26 24.16 11.53
N GLN A 73 9.45 24.58 10.55
CA GLN A 73 8.00 24.78 10.74
C GLN A 73 7.27 23.50 11.12
N PHE A 74 7.77 22.34 10.69
CA PHE A 74 7.19 21.04 11.01
C PHE A 74 7.64 20.50 12.36
N CYS A 75 8.72 21.03 12.94
CA CYS A 75 9.19 20.64 14.27
C CYS A 75 8.55 21.47 15.40
N LYS A 76 7.84 22.56 15.08
CA LYS A 76 7.28 23.47 16.08
C LYS A 76 6.23 22.78 16.94
N SER A 77 6.33 22.95 18.26
CA SER A 77 5.45 22.34 19.25
C SER A 77 5.43 20.81 19.17
N THR A 78 6.54 20.21 18.73
CA THR A 78 6.76 18.77 18.77
C THR A 78 8.05 18.46 19.55
N PRO A 79 8.29 17.20 19.93
CA PRO A 79 9.54 16.82 20.59
C PRO A 79 10.82 17.13 19.79
N PHE A 80 10.70 17.37 18.48
CA PHE A 80 11.82 17.67 17.58
C PHE A 80 12.13 19.18 17.48
N GLU A 81 11.37 20.06 18.15
CA GLU A 81 11.56 21.52 18.08
C GLU A 81 13.00 21.94 18.42
N GLY A 82 13.62 21.33 19.43
CA GLY A 82 15.00 21.63 19.82
C GLY A 82 16.07 21.06 18.88
N TYR A 83 15.69 20.24 17.90
CA TYR A 83 16.61 19.44 17.09
C TYR A 83 16.47 19.67 15.58
N TRP A 84 15.55 20.54 15.13
CA TRP A 84 15.31 20.80 13.69
C TRP A 84 16.60 21.14 12.93
N GLY A 85 17.56 21.82 13.60
CA GLY A 85 18.83 22.22 13.00
C GLY A 85 19.68 21.03 12.54
N VAL A 86 19.46 19.81 13.05
CA VAL A 86 20.13 18.60 12.55
C VAL A 86 19.58 18.18 11.18
N TYR A 87 18.31 18.45 10.91
CA TYR A 87 17.61 18.01 9.70
C TYR A 87 17.50 19.10 8.63
N PHE A 88 18.17 20.24 8.82
CA PHE A 88 18.04 21.42 7.97
C PHE A 88 18.18 21.14 6.48
N ASN A 89 19.13 20.27 6.09
CA ASN A 89 19.39 19.91 4.69
C ASN A 89 18.71 18.60 4.25
N ALA A 90 17.91 17.94 5.09
CA ALA A 90 17.39 16.61 4.80
C ALA A 90 16.55 16.57 3.51
N TRP A 91 15.69 17.57 3.28
CA TRP A 91 14.92 17.68 2.04
C TRP A 91 15.79 17.79 0.78
N ALA A 92 16.93 18.50 0.85
CA ALA A 92 17.86 18.58 -0.28
C ALA A 92 18.45 17.19 -0.61
N PHE A 93 18.85 16.42 0.41
CA PHE A 93 19.32 15.04 0.22
C PHE A 93 18.23 14.11 -0.33
N ILE A 94 16.97 14.29 0.08
CA ILE A 94 15.83 13.53 -0.47
C ILE A 94 15.68 13.81 -1.97
N LYS A 95 15.76 15.09 -2.40
CA LYS A 95 15.69 15.45 -3.82
C LYS A 95 16.86 14.89 -4.63
N GLU A 96 18.08 14.98 -4.09
CA GLU A 96 19.26 14.37 -4.71
C GLU A 96 19.09 12.85 -4.86
N PHE A 97 18.53 12.18 -3.85
CA PHE A 97 18.22 10.75 -3.90
C PHE A 97 17.22 10.41 -5.02
N VAL A 98 16.12 11.17 -5.13
CA VAL A 98 15.10 10.99 -6.18
C VAL A 98 15.72 11.18 -7.56
N SER A 99 16.49 12.25 -7.76
CA SER A 99 17.19 12.53 -9.01
C SER A 99 18.17 11.40 -9.38
N LYS A 100 18.94 10.92 -8.39
CA LYS A 100 19.86 9.80 -8.57
C LYS A 100 19.12 8.53 -8.95
N ALA A 101 18.07 8.14 -8.24
CA ALA A 101 17.26 6.97 -8.58
C ALA A 101 16.69 7.06 -10.01
N ARG A 102 16.14 8.22 -10.41
CA ARG A 102 15.62 8.46 -11.77
C ARG A 102 16.68 8.23 -12.84
N SER A 103 17.93 8.65 -12.60
CA SER A 103 19.05 8.44 -13.54
C SER A 103 19.36 6.96 -13.82
N PHE A 104 18.93 6.05 -12.95
CA PHE A 104 19.01 4.59 -13.13
C PHE A 104 17.70 3.96 -13.61
N GLY A 105 16.68 4.76 -13.94
CA GLY A 105 15.34 4.30 -14.29
C GLY A 105 14.59 3.67 -13.11
N ILE A 106 14.85 4.17 -11.89
CA ILE A 106 14.22 3.72 -10.66
C ILE A 106 13.32 4.84 -10.12
N GLY A 107 12.04 4.55 -9.96
CA GLY A 107 11.08 5.45 -9.32
C GLY A 107 11.22 5.49 -7.80
N VAL A 108 10.71 6.55 -7.16
CA VAL A 108 10.71 6.70 -5.70
C VAL A 108 9.30 6.95 -5.19
N LEU A 109 8.82 6.05 -4.32
CA LEU A 109 7.62 6.29 -3.51
C LEU A 109 8.06 6.98 -2.22
N ILE A 110 7.71 8.26 -2.05
CA ILE A 110 8.01 9.00 -0.83
C ILE A 110 6.91 8.70 0.19
N TYR A 111 7.28 8.41 1.44
CA TYR A 111 6.27 8.20 2.47
C TYR A 111 6.62 8.80 3.81
N LEU A 112 5.59 9.27 4.53
CA LEU A 112 5.73 9.73 5.90
C LEU A 112 5.74 8.53 6.85
N HIS A 113 6.95 8.17 7.30
CA HIS A 113 7.17 7.06 8.23
C HIS A 113 6.86 7.50 9.67
N ALA A 114 7.40 8.65 10.11
CA ALA A 114 6.96 9.31 11.34
C ALA A 114 6.09 10.53 11.06
N LEU A 115 4.94 10.58 11.75
CA LEU A 115 4.02 11.71 11.79
C LEU A 115 4.04 12.37 13.18
N PRO A 116 3.63 13.65 13.31
CA PRO A 116 3.52 14.31 14.62
C PRO A 116 2.63 13.50 15.57
N GLY A 117 3.17 13.14 16.74
CA GLY A 117 2.48 12.31 17.74
C GLY A 117 2.47 10.80 17.46
N GLY A 118 2.97 10.34 16.31
CA GLY A 118 2.99 8.93 15.91
C GLY A 118 1.62 8.42 15.45
N ALA A 119 1.58 7.74 14.30
CA ALA A 119 0.38 7.08 13.80
C ALA A 119 0.15 5.68 14.40
N ASN A 120 1.20 5.10 14.97
CA ASN A 120 1.19 3.88 15.77
C ASN A 120 2.03 4.06 17.05
N LYS A 121 2.19 2.97 17.80
CA LYS A 121 2.88 2.95 19.09
C LYS A 121 4.35 2.52 18.96
N GLU A 122 4.79 2.19 17.75
CA GLU A 122 6.09 1.57 17.52
C GLU A 122 7.20 2.63 17.42
N GLU A 123 8.40 2.25 17.82
CA GLU A 123 9.59 3.12 17.85
C GLU A 123 9.98 3.72 16.49
N PRO A 124 9.75 3.04 15.34
CA PRO A 124 9.93 3.63 14.02
C PRO A 124 9.04 4.87 13.77
N SER A 125 7.99 5.12 14.56
CA SER A 125 7.26 6.41 14.55
C SER A 125 8.10 7.60 15.07
N GLY A 126 9.40 7.41 15.32
CA GLY A 126 10.37 8.45 15.61
C GLY A 126 10.48 8.82 17.09
N THR A 127 9.63 8.28 17.97
CA THR A 127 9.67 8.51 19.41
C THR A 127 9.44 7.23 20.20
N ASN A 128 9.94 7.14 21.43
CA ASN A 128 9.62 6.05 22.37
C ASN A 128 8.33 6.35 23.18
N SER A 129 7.37 7.10 22.62
CA SER A 129 6.14 7.50 23.34
C SER A 129 5.22 6.33 23.67
N THR A 130 5.34 5.23 22.91
CA THR A 130 4.45 4.06 22.92
C THR A 130 2.97 4.39 22.70
N ARG A 131 2.69 5.55 22.09
CA ARG A 131 1.35 6.10 21.86
C ARG A 131 1.18 6.57 20.43
N ALA A 132 -0.02 6.34 19.90
CA ALA A 132 -0.46 6.83 18.59
C ALA A 132 -1.23 8.16 18.75
N GLU A 133 -0.54 9.23 19.16
CA GLU A 133 -1.16 10.50 19.55
C GLU A 133 -1.56 11.40 18.36
N LEU A 134 -1.22 11.01 17.12
CA LEU A 134 -1.72 11.68 15.92
C LEU A 134 -3.26 11.72 15.92
N TRP A 135 -3.87 10.56 16.19
CA TRP A 135 -5.31 10.37 16.06
C TRP A 135 -6.07 11.04 17.20
N GLY A 136 -7.12 11.78 16.85
CA GLY A 136 -7.86 12.61 17.80
C GLY A 136 -7.18 13.93 18.19
N ASN A 137 -5.95 14.19 17.74
CA ASN A 137 -5.25 15.46 17.98
C ASN A 137 -5.29 16.37 16.75
N ARG A 138 -6.20 17.36 16.78
CA ARG A 138 -6.39 18.30 15.66
C ARG A 138 -5.13 19.06 15.25
N LYS A 139 -4.23 19.38 16.20
CA LYS A 139 -2.97 20.07 15.89
C LYS A 139 -2.01 19.17 15.13
N TYR A 140 -1.87 17.92 15.56
CA TYR A 140 -1.00 16.95 14.89
C TYR A 140 -1.55 16.54 13.53
N LEU A 141 -2.87 16.32 13.39
CA LEU A 141 -3.51 16.05 12.10
C LEU A 141 -3.31 17.21 11.11
N GLY A 142 -3.43 18.47 11.58
CA GLY A 142 -3.16 19.64 10.76
C GLY A 142 -1.70 19.71 10.30
N LEU A 143 -0.75 19.50 11.22
CA LEU A 143 0.68 19.51 10.91
C LEU A 143 1.09 18.38 9.96
N ALA A 144 0.50 17.20 10.12
CA ALA A 144 0.67 16.05 9.23
C ALA A 144 0.12 16.34 7.82
N ARG A 145 -1.07 16.94 7.71
CA ARG A 145 -1.64 17.38 6.44
C ARG A 145 -0.73 18.39 5.74
N ASP A 146 -0.24 19.38 6.47
CA ASP A 146 0.65 20.41 5.93
C ASP A 146 1.99 19.82 5.46
N ALA A 147 2.49 18.77 6.13
CA ALA A 147 3.69 18.02 5.73
C ALA A 147 3.49 17.31 4.38
N VAL A 148 2.38 16.58 4.20
CA VAL A 148 2.04 15.95 2.91
C VAL A 148 1.88 17.00 1.82
N LEU A 149 1.17 18.09 2.10
CA LEU A 149 0.93 19.17 1.14
C LEU A 149 2.22 19.88 0.73
N PHE A 150 3.18 20.02 1.65
CA PHE A 150 4.51 20.52 1.32
C PHE A 150 5.21 19.59 0.32
N ILE A 151 5.23 18.28 0.57
CA ILE A 151 5.84 17.30 -0.34
C ILE A 151 5.21 17.39 -1.74
N ALA A 152 3.87 17.37 -1.83
CA ALA A 152 3.16 17.48 -3.10
C ALA A 152 3.51 18.77 -3.86
N ARG A 153 3.53 19.91 -3.17
CA ARG A 153 3.92 21.20 -3.78
C ARG A 153 5.36 21.20 -4.25
N GLN A 154 6.28 20.62 -3.48
CA GLN A 154 7.69 20.55 -3.89
C GLN A 154 7.88 19.66 -5.12
N ILE A 155 7.16 18.53 -5.20
CA ILE A 155 7.17 17.66 -6.38
C ILE A 155 6.68 18.42 -7.61
N ALA A 156 5.55 19.14 -7.49
CA ALA A 156 4.95 19.89 -8.59
C ALA A 156 5.82 21.09 -9.02
N ILE A 157 6.33 21.89 -8.08
CA ILE A 157 7.11 23.10 -8.37
C ILE A 157 8.50 22.79 -8.93
N GLU A 158 9.16 21.75 -8.40
CA GLU A 158 10.51 21.38 -8.81
C GLU A 158 10.54 20.30 -9.88
N GLU A 159 9.37 19.88 -10.39
CA GLU A 159 9.22 18.82 -11.39
C GLU A 159 10.05 17.57 -11.02
N LEU A 160 9.81 17.03 -9.81
CA LEU A 160 10.52 15.85 -9.34
C LEU A 160 10.01 14.58 -10.03
N GLU A 161 10.24 14.46 -11.34
CA GLU A 161 9.70 13.43 -12.23
C GLU A 161 10.03 11.97 -11.80
N GLY A 162 10.99 11.78 -10.90
CA GLY A 162 11.35 10.47 -10.34
C GLY A 162 10.42 9.98 -9.23
N VAL A 163 9.50 10.81 -8.75
CA VAL A 163 8.53 10.43 -7.72
C VAL A 163 7.35 9.71 -8.35
N VAL A 164 7.04 8.51 -7.86
CA VAL A 164 5.92 7.67 -8.37
C VAL A 164 4.66 7.76 -7.50
N GLY A 165 4.74 8.44 -6.37
CA GLY A 165 3.61 8.68 -5.49
C GLY A 165 4.01 9.15 -4.11
N ILE A 166 3.01 9.47 -3.29
CA ILE A 166 3.16 9.87 -1.89
C ILE A 166 2.30 8.96 -1.02
N GLN A 167 2.90 8.32 -0.02
CA GLN A 167 2.12 7.64 1.03
C GLN A 167 1.90 8.57 2.22
N LEU A 168 0.63 8.72 2.57
CA LEU A 168 0.16 9.69 3.56
C LEU A 168 0.61 9.36 4.97
N CYS A 169 0.61 8.07 5.30
CA CYS A 169 0.88 7.56 6.63
C CYS A 169 1.40 6.13 6.56
N ASN A 170 2.48 5.82 7.27
CA ASN A 170 2.94 4.45 7.51
C ASN A 170 2.17 3.79 8.67
N GLU A 171 1.79 2.52 8.50
CA GLU A 171 1.27 1.62 9.55
C GLU A 171 0.36 2.30 10.58
N ALA A 172 -0.74 2.91 10.13
CA ALA A 172 -1.69 3.50 11.06
C ALA A 172 -2.18 2.43 12.07
N VAL A 173 -2.40 2.83 13.32
CA VAL A 173 -2.96 1.89 14.32
C VAL A 173 -4.36 1.44 13.89
N TRP A 174 -4.68 0.18 14.16
CA TRP A 174 -6.01 -0.39 13.94
C TRP A 174 -7.12 0.49 14.53
N ASP A 175 -8.19 0.70 13.75
CA ASP A 175 -9.37 1.50 14.08
C ASP A 175 -9.06 2.92 14.60
N ALA A 176 -8.06 3.57 13.99
CA ALA A 176 -7.68 4.94 14.29
C ALA A 176 -8.83 5.94 14.14
N LEU A 177 -9.12 6.69 15.22
CA LEU A 177 -10.21 7.66 15.26
C LEU A 177 -10.04 8.76 14.21
N GLY A 178 -10.99 8.83 13.28
CA GLY A 178 -11.04 9.88 12.26
C GLY A 178 -10.03 9.70 11.13
N MET A 179 -9.36 8.55 11.02
CA MET A 179 -8.32 8.29 10.01
C MET A 179 -8.81 8.53 8.57
N TYR A 180 -9.91 7.90 8.16
CA TYR A 180 -10.42 8.07 6.79
C TYR A 180 -10.88 9.50 6.50
N ARG A 181 -11.43 10.21 7.50
CA ARG A 181 -11.75 11.64 7.35
C ARG A 181 -10.49 12.48 7.17
N TRP A 182 -9.41 12.15 7.88
CA TRP A 182 -8.14 12.81 7.67
C TRP A 182 -7.54 12.49 6.29
N TYR A 183 -7.67 11.24 5.81
CA TYR A 183 -7.32 10.91 4.43
C TYR A 183 -8.12 11.74 3.43
N ASP A 184 -9.44 11.89 3.60
CA ASP A 184 -10.26 12.79 2.77
C ASP A 184 -9.68 14.21 2.74
N ASP A 185 -9.46 14.82 3.92
CA ASP A 185 -8.97 16.19 4.07
C ASP A 185 -7.56 16.42 3.42
N VAL A 186 -6.73 15.37 3.40
CA VAL A 186 -5.40 15.39 2.80
C VAL A 186 -5.46 15.17 1.30
N ILE A 187 -6.25 14.19 0.83
CA ILE A 187 -6.45 13.91 -0.61
C ILE A 187 -6.99 15.15 -1.29
N ASP A 188 -8.03 15.77 -0.75
CA ASP A 188 -8.63 16.98 -1.32
C ASP A 188 -7.58 18.11 -1.40
N ALA A 189 -6.75 18.27 -0.37
CA ALA A 189 -5.71 19.29 -0.35
C ALA A 189 -4.60 19.04 -1.38
N VAL A 190 -4.24 17.78 -1.63
CA VAL A 190 -3.23 17.41 -2.64
C VAL A 190 -3.81 17.50 -4.05
N SER A 191 -5.08 17.13 -4.26
CA SER A 191 -5.75 17.23 -5.56
C SER A 191 -5.76 18.66 -6.10
N GLU A 192 -5.85 19.67 -5.22
CA GLU A 192 -5.76 21.10 -5.59
C GLU A 192 -4.35 21.52 -6.09
N VAL A 193 -3.32 20.71 -5.82
CA VAL A 193 -1.94 20.95 -6.26
C VAL A 193 -1.61 20.11 -7.49
N ASP A 194 -1.88 18.81 -7.40
CA ASP A 194 -1.65 17.84 -8.45
C ASP A 194 -2.67 16.70 -8.28
N PRO A 195 -3.73 16.65 -9.10
CA PRO A 195 -4.72 15.58 -9.04
C PRO A 195 -4.24 14.27 -9.69
N THR A 196 -3.06 14.26 -10.32
CA THR A 196 -2.54 13.12 -11.07
C THR A 196 -1.60 12.24 -10.25
N ILE A 197 -0.96 12.79 -9.21
CA ILE A 197 -0.02 12.02 -8.40
C ILE A 197 -0.72 10.89 -7.62
N PRO A 198 -0.24 9.64 -7.69
CA PRO A 198 -0.80 8.55 -6.90
C PRO A 198 -0.59 8.78 -5.40
N LEU A 199 -1.65 8.55 -4.62
CA LEU A 199 -1.62 8.63 -3.16
C LEU A 199 -1.81 7.25 -2.56
N TYR A 200 -0.91 6.90 -1.63
CA TYR A 200 -0.91 5.62 -0.95
C TYR A 200 -1.41 5.79 0.49
N ILE A 201 -2.30 4.90 0.93
CA ILE A 201 -2.84 4.89 2.29
C ILE A 201 -2.43 3.61 3.01
N SER A 202 -2.12 3.69 4.30
CA SER A 202 -1.99 2.49 5.13
C SER A 202 -3.35 1.82 5.28
N ASP A 203 -3.36 0.49 5.18
CA ASP A 203 -4.54 -0.33 5.47
C ASP A 203 -4.95 -0.35 6.95
N ALA A 204 -4.11 0.19 7.84
CA ALA A 204 -4.26 0.14 9.29
C ALA A 204 -4.51 -1.28 9.83
N TRP A 205 -3.87 -2.27 9.18
CA TRP A 205 -4.04 -3.70 9.45
C TRP A 205 -5.45 -4.25 9.10
N ASP A 206 -6.31 -3.47 8.42
CA ASP A 206 -7.64 -3.84 7.91
C ASP A 206 -7.72 -3.67 6.38
N LEU A 207 -7.11 -4.62 5.66
CA LEU A 207 -7.02 -4.57 4.20
C LEU A 207 -8.40 -4.48 3.52
N CYS A 208 -9.40 -5.23 4.01
CA CYS A 208 -10.74 -5.24 3.43
C CYS A 208 -11.40 -3.85 3.51
N ARG A 209 -11.36 -3.20 4.68
CA ARG A 209 -11.92 -1.86 4.88
C ARG A 209 -11.18 -0.81 4.05
N ALA A 210 -9.86 -0.94 3.92
CA ALA A 210 -9.05 -0.04 3.12
C ALA A 210 -9.32 -0.19 1.61
N ILE A 211 -9.49 -1.42 1.11
CA ILE A 211 -9.91 -1.70 -0.28
C ILE A 211 -11.26 -1.05 -0.56
N ASP A 212 -12.25 -1.24 0.32
CA ASP A 212 -13.58 -0.65 0.13
C ASP A 212 -13.53 0.89 0.15
N TYR A 213 -12.65 1.49 0.95
CA TYR A 213 -12.40 2.94 0.91
C TYR A 213 -11.76 3.39 -0.41
N ALA A 214 -10.69 2.73 -0.85
CA ALA A 214 -9.98 3.07 -2.08
C ALA A 214 -10.90 2.97 -3.30
N ARG A 215 -11.70 1.90 -3.41
CA ARG A 215 -12.65 1.73 -4.53
C ARG A 215 -13.69 2.84 -4.61
N ARG A 216 -14.19 3.33 -3.48
CA ARG A 216 -15.10 4.49 -3.46
C ARG A 216 -14.43 5.76 -3.96
N LYS A 217 -13.15 5.97 -3.62
CA LYS A 217 -12.36 7.13 -4.07
C LYS A 217 -11.94 7.03 -5.53
N ASN A 218 -11.69 5.82 -6.01
CA ASN A 218 -11.31 5.51 -7.38
C ASN A 218 -12.51 5.17 -8.27
N ASN A 219 -13.70 5.62 -7.92
CA ASN A 219 -14.86 5.43 -8.77
C ASN A 219 -14.70 6.27 -10.05
N VAL A 220 -15.21 5.77 -11.17
CA VAL A 220 -15.16 6.50 -12.44
C VAL A 220 -16.31 7.49 -12.47
N ASP A 221 -16.00 8.78 -12.50
CA ASP A 221 -17.01 9.83 -12.70
C ASP A 221 -17.03 10.27 -14.18
N LEU A 222 -17.65 9.41 -15.00
CA LEU A 222 -17.76 9.58 -16.44
C LEU A 222 -18.59 10.83 -16.79
N GLY A 223 -17.91 11.94 -17.06
CA GLY A 223 -18.51 13.19 -17.55
C GLY A 223 -18.27 14.42 -16.68
N SER A 224 -17.70 14.29 -15.47
CA SER A 224 -17.38 15.45 -14.63
C SER A 224 -16.03 16.10 -14.97
N GLY A 225 -15.18 15.39 -15.72
CA GLY A 225 -13.83 15.85 -16.08
C GLY A 225 -12.88 15.98 -14.88
N ASN A 226 -13.29 15.51 -13.69
CA ASN A 226 -12.53 15.64 -12.46
C ASN A 226 -12.00 14.27 -12.02
N SER A 227 -10.82 13.89 -12.52
CA SER A 227 -10.13 12.72 -12.01
C SER A 227 -9.30 13.11 -10.79
N GLY A 228 -9.80 12.75 -9.60
CA GLY A 228 -9.01 12.89 -8.37
C GLY A 228 -7.79 11.97 -8.36
N ASN A 229 -6.91 12.18 -7.38
CA ASN A 229 -5.71 11.37 -7.18
C ASN A 229 -6.04 9.86 -7.18
N PRO A 230 -5.30 9.01 -7.92
CA PRO A 230 -5.40 7.56 -7.77
C PRO A 230 -5.05 7.14 -6.34
N ILE A 231 -5.94 6.41 -5.67
CA ILE A 231 -5.73 5.93 -4.31
C ILE A 231 -5.28 4.47 -4.33
N ILE A 232 -4.13 4.19 -3.75
CA ILE A 232 -3.53 2.85 -3.66
C ILE A 232 -3.47 2.45 -2.18
N VAL A 233 -3.86 1.22 -1.87
CA VAL A 233 -3.73 0.67 -0.52
C VAL A 233 -2.33 0.08 -0.36
N ASP A 234 -1.68 0.44 0.73
CA ASP A 234 -0.44 -0.18 1.19
C ASP A 234 -0.73 -1.12 2.36
N THR A 235 -0.40 -2.41 2.18
CA THR A 235 -0.51 -3.45 3.20
C THR A 235 0.86 -4.06 3.50
N HIS A 236 1.09 -4.42 4.75
CA HIS A 236 2.35 -5.00 5.20
C HIS A 236 2.13 -6.46 5.60
N VAL A 237 2.97 -7.37 5.09
CA VAL A 237 2.83 -8.81 5.34
C VAL A 237 4.10 -9.36 5.97
N TYR A 238 3.97 -9.81 7.22
CA TYR A 238 5.05 -10.39 8.01
C TYR A 238 4.64 -11.72 8.63
N PHE A 239 5.63 -12.59 8.84
CA PHE A 239 5.43 -13.94 9.38
C PHE A 239 6.33 -14.21 10.60
N CYS A 240 6.59 -13.16 11.39
CA CYS A 240 7.51 -13.21 12.52
C CYS A 240 7.07 -12.44 13.76
N PHE A 241 5.90 -11.79 13.75
CA PHE A 241 5.46 -10.88 14.81
C PHE A 241 4.20 -11.33 15.54
N SER A 242 3.31 -12.08 14.87
CA SER A 242 2.06 -12.53 15.47
C SER A 242 2.24 -13.84 16.23
N GLU A 243 1.31 -14.12 17.15
CA GLU A 243 1.25 -15.44 17.78
C GLU A 243 1.01 -16.54 16.74
N ALA A 244 0.15 -16.28 15.73
CA ALA A 244 -0.14 -17.22 14.65
C ALA A 244 1.14 -17.65 13.91
N ASP A 245 2.05 -16.71 13.63
CA ASP A 245 3.34 -16.96 12.98
C ASP A 245 4.19 -17.99 13.74
N SER A 246 4.09 -17.98 15.06
CA SER A 246 4.87 -18.84 15.95
C SER A 246 4.32 -20.27 16.08
N THR A 247 3.11 -20.52 15.59
CA THR A 247 2.42 -21.81 15.77
C THR A 247 2.66 -22.82 14.67
N GLU A 248 3.01 -22.37 13.46
CA GLU A 248 3.18 -23.21 12.27
C GLU A 248 4.64 -23.58 11.96
N THR A 249 4.84 -24.54 11.06
CA THR A 249 6.16 -24.86 10.48
C THR A 249 6.40 -24.01 9.24
N ALA A 250 7.67 -23.79 8.88
CA ALA A 250 8.03 -23.00 7.70
C ALA A 250 7.44 -23.61 6.41
N GLY A 251 7.40 -24.94 6.29
CA GLY A 251 6.79 -25.62 5.14
C GLY A 251 5.28 -25.36 5.01
N ARG A 252 4.55 -25.28 6.12
CA ARG A 252 3.12 -24.96 6.10
C ARG A 252 2.85 -23.50 5.77
N ILE A 253 3.69 -22.59 6.27
CA ILE A 253 3.62 -21.16 5.91
C ILE A 253 3.80 -21.01 4.40
N ILE A 254 4.83 -21.65 3.81
CA ILE A 254 5.09 -21.63 2.36
C ILE A 254 3.87 -22.15 1.58
N GLN A 255 3.27 -23.27 2.01
CA GLN A 255 2.05 -23.82 1.38
C GLN A 255 0.82 -22.92 1.51
N GLY A 256 0.79 -22.03 2.50
CA GLY A 256 -0.30 -21.08 2.73
C GLY A 256 -0.19 -19.79 1.94
N LEU A 257 0.98 -19.46 1.37
CA LEU A 257 1.21 -18.21 0.63
C LEU A 257 0.23 -17.94 -0.51
N PRO A 258 -0.21 -18.93 -1.31
CA PRO A 258 -1.22 -18.70 -2.34
C PRO A 258 -2.57 -18.16 -1.83
N LYS A 259 -2.83 -18.19 -0.52
CA LYS A 259 -4.06 -17.66 0.10
C LYS A 259 -3.92 -16.21 0.59
N GLN A 260 -2.72 -15.64 0.57
CA GLN A 260 -2.50 -14.26 1.01
C GLN A 260 -3.18 -13.28 0.05
N LEU A 261 -3.66 -12.14 0.54
CA LEU A 261 -4.42 -11.14 -0.24
C LEU A 261 -5.75 -11.69 -0.82
N ALA A 262 -6.39 -12.66 -0.14
CA ALA A 262 -7.71 -13.16 -0.55
C ALA A 262 -8.79 -12.07 -0.50
N GLU A 263 -8.57 -11.00 0.26
CA GLU A 263 -9.43 -9.81 0.35
C GLU A 263 -9.63 -9.11 -1.01
N LEU A 264 -8.72 -9.32 -1.97
CA LEU A 264 -8.84 -8.81 -3.34
C LEU A 264 -9.78 -9.64 -4.22
N GLU A 265 -10.09 -10.88 -3.85
CA GLU A 265 -10.86 -11.79 -4.69
C GLU A 265 -12.25 -11.22 -5.03
N GLY A 266 -12.48 -10.94 -6.31
CA GLY A 266 -13.75 -10.41 -6.82
C GLY A 266 -13.96 -8.91 -6.58
N LYS A 267 -12.94 -8.21 -6.07
CA LYS A 267 -12.92 -6.75 -5.86
C LYS A 267 -12.20 -6.01 -6.99
N ASP A 268 -11.36 -6.70 -7.76
CA ASP A 268 -10.63 -6.22 -8.93
C ASP A 268 -11.33 -6.59 -10.25
N GLY A 269 -10.90 -5.96 -11.34
CA GLY A 269 -11.29 -6.34 -12.71
C GLY A 269 -12.55 -5.67 -13.25
N ASP A 270 -13.31 -4.97 -12.42
CA ASP A 270 -14.58 -4.31 -12.79
C ASP A 270 -14.53 -2.83 -12.36
N VAL A 271 -13.94 -1.98 -13.19
CA VAL A 271 -13.74 -0.57 -12.85
C VAL A 271 -15.01 0.23 -13.07
N THR A 272 -15.71 -0.03 -14.16
CA THR A 272 -16.97 0.66 -14.53
C THR A 272 -18.14 0.36 -13.59
N GLY A 273 -18.26 -0.86 -13.06
CA GLY A 273 -19.34 -1.24 -12.15
C GLY A 273 -18.99 -1.13 -10.67
N LYS A 274 -17.71 -1.26 -10.32
CA LYS A 274 -17.25 -1.47 -8.95
C LYS A 274 -16.17 -0.47 -8.49
N GLY A 275 -15.62 0.36 -9.38
CA GLY A 275 -14.52 1.27 -9.07
C GLY A 275 -13.17 0.56 -8.97
N ALA A 276 -12.11 1.28 -9.29
CA ALA A 276 -10.78 0.69 -9.40
C ALA A 276 -10.12 0.41 -8.04
N VAL A 277 -9.31 -0.66 -7.98
CA VAL A 277 -8.52 -1.03 -6.80
C VAL A 277 -7.04 -1.20 -7.16
N GLY A 278 -6.16 -0.71 -6.29
CA GLY A 278 -4.73 -1.01 -6.35
C GLY A 278 -4.25 -1.31 -4.94
N VAL A 279 -3.58 -2.45 -4.76
CA VAL A 279 -2.94 -2.83 -3.50
C VAL A 279 -1.47 -3.13 -3.76
N VAL A 280 -0.58 -2.54 -2.97
CA VAL A 280 0.84 -2.91 -2.92
C VAL A 280 1.15 -3.59 -1.60
N VAL A 281 2.10 -4.53 -1.62
CA VAL A 281 2.71 -5.05 -0.40
C VAL A 281 3.91 -4.15 -0.04
N GLY A 282 3.69 -3.08 0.72
CA GLY A 282 4.70 -2.04 1.00
C GLY A 282 5.80 -2.45 1.95
N GLU A 283 5.59 -3.52 2.72
CA GLU A 283 6.64 -4.17 3.48
C GLU A 283 6.41 -5.68 3.59
N TRP A 284 7.47 -6.44 3.33
CA TRP A 284 7.56 -7.89 3.54
C TRP A 284 9.02 -8.32 3.66
N SER A 285 9.30 -9.51 4.20
CA SER A 285 10.67 -10.02 4.31
C SER A 285 10.75 -11.55 4.17
N CYS A 286 11.96 -12.10 4.16
CA CYS A 286 12.18 -13.55 4.22
C CYS A 286 12.30 -14.08 5.66
N THR A 287 11.92 -13.27 6.66
CA THR A 287 12.07 -13.63 8.07
C THR A 287 10.86 -14.40 8.58
N LEU A 288 11.13 -15.55 9.21
CA LEU A 288 10.15 -16.32 9.98
C LEU A 288 10.48 -16.25 11.48
N ALA A 289 9.46 -16.42 12.33
CA ALA A 289 9.65 -16.46 13.78
C ALA A 289 10.64 -17.58 14.19
N LEU A 290 11.37 -17.36 15.28
CA LEU A 290 12.30 -18.37 15.81
C LEU A 290 11.58 -19.69 16.15
N ALA A 291 10.38 -19.60 16.71
CA ALA A 291 9.55 -20.77 17.04
C ALA A 291 9.20 -21.61 15.79
N THR A 292 8.94 -20.96 14.66
CA THR A 292 8.70 -21.61 13.36
C THR A 292 9.90 -22.46 12.95
N TRP A 293 11.12 -21.93 13.13
CA TRP A 293 12.36 -22.67 12.82
C TRP A 293 12.57 -23.86 13.75
N ILE A 294 12.34 -23.67 15.06
CA ILE A 294 12.43 -24.74 16.06
C ILE A 294 11.46 -25.88 15.70
N LYS A 295 10.20 -25.56 15.39
CA LYS A 295 9.17 -26.53 15.00
C LYS A 295 9.49 -27.25 13.69
N SER A 296 10.19 -26.58 12.79
CA SER A 296 10.59 -27.17 11.49
C SER A 296 11.74 -28.17 11.62
N GLY A 297 12.42 -28.23 12.78
CA GLY A 297 13.53 -29.17 13.05
C GLY A 297 14.66 -29.07 12.03
N ALA A 298 14.83 -27.91 11.38
CA ALA A 298 15.69 -27.75 10.23
C ALA A 298 17.14 -27.49 10.67
N ALA A 299 18.07 -28.34 10.22
CA ALA A 299 19.49 -28.01 10.24
C ALA A 299 19.76 -26.74 9.41
N GLU A 300 20.87 -26.04 9.67
CA GLU A 300 21.16 -24.73 9.08
C GLU A 300 21.09 -24.70 7.54
N ALA A 301 21.60 -25.75 6.86
CA ALA A 301 21.52 -25.86 5.41
C ALA A 301 20.07 -25.97 4.92
N LYS A 302 19.22 -26.71 5.63
CA LYS A 302 17.79 -26.83 5.32
C LYS A 302 17.06 -25.52 5.59
N ARG A 303 17.45 -24.76 6.62
CA ARG A 303 16.89 -23.43 6.88
C ARG A 303 17.14 -22.49 5.70
N ARG A 304 18.36 -22.44 5.17
CA ARG A 304 18.69 -21.58 4.01
C ARG A 304 17.85 -21.91 2.78
N GLU A 305 17.70 -23.18 2.44
CA GLU A 305 16.85 -23.58 1.31
C GLU A 305 15.38 -23.24 1.55
N MET A 306 14.86 -23.44 2.77
CA MET A 306 13.48 -23.07 3.09
C MET A 306 13.25 -21.56 3.06
N THR A 307 14.22 -20.74 3.51
CA THR A 307 14.16 -19.27 3.38
C THR A 307 14.07 -18.87 1.91
N LYS A 308 14.83 -19.55 1.04
CA LYS A 308 14.81 -19.31 -0.41
C LYS A 308 13.48 -19.70 -1.05
N GLU A 309 12.93 -20.87 -0.70
CA GLU A 309 11.60 -21.30 -1.14
C GLU A 309 10.53 -20.32 -0.67
N PHE A 310 10.62 -19.86 0.57
CA PHE A 310 9.70 -18.88 1.15
C PHE A 310 9.74 -17.52 0.45
N GLY A 311 10.92 -16.97 0.20
CA GLY A 311 11.08 -15.73 -0.56
C GLY A 311 10.51 -15.82 -1.98
N ARG A 312 10.74 -16.95 -2.67
CA ARG A 312 10.24 -17.17 -4.04
C ARG A 312 8.72 -17.29 -4.10
N ALA A 313 8.13 -18.06 -3.19
CA ALA A 313 6.68 -18.19 -3.12
C ALA A 313 6.00 -16.85 -2.79
N GLN A 314 6.65 -16.00 -1.99
CA GLN A 314 6.21 -14.62 -1.78
C GLN A 314 6.32 -13.79 -3.07
N CYS A 315 7.47 -13.80 -3.76
CA CYS A 315 7.63 -13.13 -5.06
C CYS A 315 6.53 -13.53 -6.06
N GLU A 316 6.28 -14.82 -6.21
CA GLU A 316 5.23 -15.36 -7.10
C GLU A 316 3.85 -14.82 -6.72
N ARG A 317 3.49 -14.86 -5.42
CA ARG A 317 2.19 -14.38 -4.97
C ARG A 317 2.01 -12.87 -5.13
N TRP A 318 3.04 -12.09 -4.81
CA TRP A 318 2.99 -10.63 -4.96
C TRP A 318 2.94 -10.23 -6.42
N GLU A 319 3.66 -10.93 -7.30
CA GLU A 319 3.61 -10.68 -8.74
C GLU A 319 2.23 -10.98 -9.33
N GLU A 320 1.55 -12.03 -8.81
CA GLU A 320 0.20 -12.48 -9.19
C GLU A 320 -0.91 -11.54 -8.71
N LYS A 321 -0.89 -11.09 -7.45
CA LYS A 321 -2.04 -10.39 -6.85
C LYS A 321 -1.84 -8.92 -6.52
N ALA A 322 -0.61 -8.51 -6.24
CA ALA A 322 -0.34 -7.14 -5.87
C ALA A 322 0.04 -6.31 -7.10
N ALA A 323 -0.27 -5.01 -7.05
CA ALA A 323 0.18 -4.05 -8.04
C ALA A 323 1.71 -3.84 -8.00
N GLY A 324 2.35 -4.24 -6.90
CA GLY A 324 3.78 -4.19 -6.67
C GLY A 324 4.10 -4.62 -5.24
N SER A 325 5.38 -4.78 -4.93
CA SER A 325 5.83 -5.07 -3.57
C SER A 325 7.18 -4.41 -3.26
N PHE A 326 7.42 -4.15 -1.99
CA PHE A 326 8.61 -3.49 -1.48
C PHE A 326 9.21 -4.31 -0.35
N PHE A 327 10.40 -4.87 -0.59
CA PHE A 327 11.08 -5.69 0.40
C PHE A 327 11.64 -4.84 1.53
N TRP A 328 11.29 -5.18 2.77
CA TRP A 328 11.84 -4.57 3.97
C TRP A 328 13.03 -5.41 4.46
N THR A 329 14.27 -4.96 4.29
CA THR A 329 14.76 -3.66 3.77
C THR A 329 15.96 -3.86 2.83
N LEU A 330 16.44 -2.80 2.17
CA LEU A 330 17.55 -2.90 1.22
C LEU A 330 18.79 -3.59 1.83
N LYS A 331 19.26 -3.06 2.96
CA LYS A 331 20.40 -3.53 3.76
C LYS A 331 20.35 -2.90 5.16
N VAL A 332 21.13 -3.43 6.10
CA VAL A 332 21.42 -2.79 7.41
C VAL A 332 22.89 -2.34 7.46
N ASP A 333 23.26 -1.47 8.40
CA ASP A 333 24.58 -0.81 8.37
C ASP A 333 25.78 -1.74 8.55
N TRP A 334 25.59 -2.88 9.22
CA TRP A 334 26.69 -3.79 9.59
C TRP A 334 26.74 -5.07 8.76
N MET A 335 25.75 -5.32 7.88
CA MET A 335 25.70 -6.49 6.99
C MET A 335 24.63 -6.32 5.90
N ASP A 336 24.67 -7.18 4.87
CA ASP A 336 23.67 -7.20 3.79
C ASP A 336 22.24 -7.56 4.26
N GLY A 337 22.03 -7.81 5.56
CA GLY A 337 20.72 -7.86 6.23
C GLY A 337 20.19 -9.24 6.61
N GLY A 338 20.80 -10.33 6.11
CA GLY A 338 20.33 -11.69 6.39
C GLY A 338 18.92 -11.91 5.83
N ASP A 339 18.01 -12.47 6.64
CA ASP A 339 16.61 -12.70 6.25
C ASP A 339 15.81 -11.39 6.04
N TRP A 340 16.32 -10.26 6.55
CA TRP A 340 15.78 -8.89 6.37
C TRP A 340 16.45 -8.10 5.24
N GLY A 341 17.42 -8.69 4.55
CA GLY A 341 18.27 -7.97 3.61
C GLY A 341 17.95 -8.27 2.16
N PHE A 342 17.42 -7.29 1.42
CA PHE A 342 17.13 -7.46 -0.01
C PHE A 342 18.37 -7.90 -0.79
N ILE A 343 19.52 -7.25 -0.56
CA ILE A 343 20.78 -7.60 -1.24
C ILE A 343 21.16 -9.06 -0.95
N GLU A 344 21.11 -9.48 0.30
CA GLU A 344 21.45 -10.86 0.70
C GLU A 344 20.46 -11.87 0.10
N GLN A 345 19.16 -11.60 0.17
CA GLN A 345 18.12 -12.49 -0.32
C GLN A 345 18.10 -12.58 -1.86
N THR A 346 18.46 -11.53 -2.57
CA THR A 346 18.68 -11.60 -4.03
C THR A 346 19.91 -12.44 -4.36
N LYS A 347 21.04 -12.25 -3.66
CA LYS A 347 22.28 -13.01 -3.90
C LYS A 347 22.11 -14.51 -3.60
N SER A 348 21.36 -14.86 -2.57
CA SER A 348 21.06 -16.26 -2.22
C SER A 348 19.98 -16.89 -3.11
N GLY A 349 19.30 -16.06 -3.92
CA GLY A 349 18.26 -16.45 -4.86
C GLY A 349 16.89 -16.67 -4.21
N GLY A 350 16.68 -16.17 -2.99
CA GLY A 350 15.38 -16.12 -2.31
C GLY A 350 14.46 -15.03 -2.89
N ILE A 351 15.03 -13.95 -3.42
CA ILE A 351 14.30 -12.94 -4.20
C ILE A 351 14.74 -13.04 -5.65
N VAL A 352 13.78 -13.06 -6.56
CA VAL A 352 14.04 -13.12 -8.00
C VAL A 352 13.29 -12.01 -8.72
N ALA A 353 13.94 -11.43 -9.74
CA ALA A 353 13.29 -10.50 -10.62
C ALA A 353 12.33 -11.24 -11.57
N SER A 354 11.23 -10.59 -11.92
CA SER A 354 10.28 -11.11 -12.90
C SER A 354 10.95 -11.36 -14.25
N LYS A 355 10.48 -12.39 -14.95
CA LYS A 355 11.08 -12.87 -16.22
C LYS A 355 11.14 -11.78 -17.29
N HIS A 356 10.13 -10.91 -17.38
CA HIS A 356 10.10 -9.80 -18.34
C HIS A 356 11.18 -8.73 -18.05
N LEU A 357 11.60 -8.55 -16.79
CA LEU A 357 12.65 -7.59 -16.41
C LEU A 357 14.07 -8.11 -16.67
N ILE A 358 14.27 -9.42 -16.78
CA ILE A 358 15.59 -10.02 -17.06
C ILE A 358 15.86 -10.23 -18.55
N MET A 359 14.87 -10.00 -19.42
CA MET A 359 15.02 -10.11 -20.86
C MET A 359 16.13 -9.21 -21.43
N GLY A 360 16.89 -9.76 -22.36
CA GLY A 360 17.94 -9.02 -23.07
C GLY A 360 17.35 -8.09 -24.13
N SER A 361 18.05 -7.00 -24.48
CA SER A 361 17.54 -6.03 -25.46
C SER A 361 17.25 -6.63 -26.84
N SER A 362 17.98 -7.67 -27.26
CA SER A 362 17.69 -8.38 -28.51
C SER A 362 16.41 -9.20 -28.44
N GLU A 363 16.12 -9.78 -27.28
CA GLU A 363 14.90 -10.54 -27.01
C GLU A 363 13.69 -9.60 -26.99
N ILE A 364 13.78 -8.45 -26.29
CA ILE A 364 12.72 -7.42 -26.30
C ILE A 364 12.41 -7.00 -27.74
N ARG A 365 13.43 -6.68 -28.56
CA ARG A 365 13.21 -6.32 -29.97
C ARG A 365 12.50 -7.42 -30.76
N ALA A 366 12.94 -8.67 -30.59
CA ALA A 366 12.32 -9.79 -31.28
C ALA A 366 10.86 -9.98 -30.86
N VAL A 367 10.55 -9.86 -29.56
CA VAL A 367 9.19 -9.90 -29.03
C VAL A 367 8.35 -8.78 -29.63
N VAL A 368 8.84 -7.53 -29.62
CA VAL A 368 8.13 -6.38 -30.18
C VAL A 368 7.81 -6.60 -31.67
N THR A 369 8.76 -7.08 -32.48
CA THR A 369 8.49 -7.44 -33.88
C THR A 369 7.39 -8.50 -33.99
N ARG A 370 7.47 -9.59 -33.22
CA ARG A 370 6.44 -10.64 -33.24
C ARG A 370 5.07 -10.12 -32.83
N THR A 371 4.99 -9.25 -31.82
CA THR A 371 3.73 -8.64 -31.39
C THR A 371 3.15 -7.79 -32.52
N GLN A 372 3.97 -6.99 -33.19
CA GLN A 372 3.52 -6.16 -34.32
C GLN A 372 2.97 -7.00 -35.48
N ASP A 373 3.61 -8.12 -35.80
CA ASP A 373 3.18 -9.02 -36.87
C ASP A 373 1.86 -9.74 -36.56
N GLN A 374 1.55 -9.97 -35.27
CA GLN A 374 0.34 -10.68 -34.84
C GLN A 374 -0.85 -9.76 -34.50
N LYS A 375 -0.60 -8.45 -34.32
CA LYS A 375 -1.59 -7.48 -33.82
C LYS A 375 -2.93 -7.56 -34.56
N ASP A 376 -2.92 -7.36 -35.88
CA ASP A 376 -4.18 -7.24 -36.65
C ASP A 376 -4.99 -8.54 -36.66
N THR A 377 -4.29 -9.69 -36.70
CA THR A 377 -4.93 -11.01 -36.66
C THR A 377 -5.59 -11.25 -35.29
N LEU A 378 -4.87 -10.96 -34.20
CA LEU A 378 -5.39 -11.13 -32.84
C LEU A 378 -6.54 -10.16 -32.55
N ARG A 379 -6.41 -8.90 -32.97
CA ARG A 379 -7.47 -7.89 -32.86
C ARG A 379 -8.74 -8.35 -33.54
N GLN A 380 -8.65 -8.78 -34.80
CA GLN A 380 -9.81 -9.19 -35.58
C GLN A 380 -10.48 -10.41 -34.95
N ARG A 381 -9.68 -11.37 -34.45
CA ARG A 381 -10.20 -12.54 -33.74
C ARG A 381 -10.97 -12.13 -32.48
N CYS A 382 -10.33 -11.41 -31.55
CA CYS A 382 -10.95 -11.01 -30.29
C CYS A 382 -12.23 -10.18 -30.52
N TYR A 383 -12.20 -9.27 -31.48
CA TYR A 383 -13.37 -8.47 -31.84
C TYR A 383 -14.52 -9.31 -32.39
N SER A 384 -14.23 -10.29 -33.25
CA SER A 384 -15.25 -11.18 -33.82
C SER A 384 -15.84 -12.11 -32.75
N ASP A 385 -14.99 -12.61 -31.85
CA ASP A 385 -15.39 -13.46 -30.72
C ASP A 385 -16.32 -12.68 -29.75
N HIS A 386 -15.96 -11.44 -29.41
CA HIS A 386 -16.77 -10.55 -28.57
C HIS A 386 -18.16 -10.26 -29.17
N ILE A 387 -18.22 -9.84 -30.44
CA ILE A 387 -19.50 -9.59 -31.12
C ILE A 387 -20.36 -10.85 -31.11
N MET A 388 -19.78 -11.98 -31.54
CA MET A 388 -20.50 -13.25 -31.62
C MET A 388 -21.05 -13.67 -30.26
N TYR A 389 -20.30 -13.47 -29.18
CA TYR A 389 -20.77 -13.80 -27.84
C TYR A 389 -21.95 -12.92 -27.42
N TRP A 390 -21.78 -11.59 -27.47
CA TRP A 390 -22.77 -10.65 -26.91
C TRP A 390 -24.04 -10.54 -27.76
N ASP A 391 -23.94 -10.60 -29.09
CA ASP A 391 -25.13 -10.65 -29.96
C ASP A 391 -25.96 -11.90 -29.73
N ASN A 392 -25.35 -13.01 -29.29
CA ASN A 392 -26.06 -14.23 -28.92
C ASN A 392 -26.60 -14.18 -27.48
N ALA A 393 -25.83 -13.62 -26.55
CA ALA A 393 -26.17 -13.56 -25.13
C ALA A 393 -27.32 -12.58 -24.85
N ALA A 394 -27.38 -11.45 -25.55
CA ALA A 394 -28.44 -10.45 -25.44
C ALA A 394 -28.80 -9.82 -26.79
N PRO A 395 -29.49 -10.56 -27.69
CA PRO A 395 -29.76 -10.16 -29.07
C PRO A 395 -30.65 -8.92 -29.25
N LEU A 396 -31.22 -8.40 -28.16
CA LEU A 396 -32.10 -7.23 -28.16
C LEU A 396 -31.41 -5.96 -27.65
N ASP A 397 -30.20 -6.09 -27.09
CA ASP A 397 -29.45 -4.94 -26.61
C ASP A 397 -28.66 -4.30 -27.77
N PRO A 398 -28.69 -2.96 -27.91
CA PRO A 398 -27.98 -2.26 -28.96
C PRO A 398 -26.52 -2.00 -28.53
N PHE A 399 -25.72 -3.06 -28.44
CA PHE A 399 -24.31 -2.97 -28.05
C PHE A 399 -23.52 -1.98 -28.92
N GLU A 400 -22.49 -1.40 -28.32
CA GLU A 400 -21.59 -0.43 -28.95
C GLU A 400 -20.22 -1.07 -29.20
N HIS A 401 -20.19 -2.25 -29.84
CA HIS A 401 -18.98 -3.07 -29.99
C HIS A 401 -17.75 -2.32 -30.53
N TRP A 402 -17.94 -1.23 -31.28
CA TRP A 402 -16.84 -0.37 -31.70
C TRP A 402 -16.00 0.18 -30.53
N THR A 403 -16.59 0.37 -29.35
CA THR A 403 -15.92 0.78 -28.10
C THR A 403 -14.97 -0.31 -27.59
N TYR A 404 -15.34 -1.58 -27.68
CA TYR A 404 -14.45 -2.72 -27.42
C TYR A 404 -13.24 -2.68 -28.34
N ALA A 405 -13.45 -2.48 -29.64
CA ALA A 405 -12.37 -2.43 -30.61
C ALA A 405 -11.38 -1.27 -30.31
N GLN A 406 -11.90 -0.11 -29.89
CA GLN A 406 -11.07 1.03 -29.46
C GLN A 406 -10.32 0.73 -28.16
N GLY A 407 -10.99 0.16 -27.17
CA GLY A 407 -10.35 -0.27 -25.92
C GLY A 407 -9.19 -1.22 -26.21
N TRP A 408 -9.43 -2.23 -27.05
CA TRP A 408 -8.41 -3.20 -27.46
C TRP A 408 -7.18 -2.54 -28.07
N ASP A 409 -7.36 -1.58 -28.98
CA ASP A 409 -6.25 -0.85 -29.59
C ASP A 409 -5.45 -0.03 -28.57
N VAL A 410 -6.13 0.64 -27.63
CA VAL A 410 -5.49 1.40 -26.54
C VAL A 410 -4.71 0.45 -25.64
N GLY A 411 -5.30 -0.66 -25.24
CA GLY A 411 -4.71 -1.60 -24.29
C GLY A 411 -3.47 -2.28 -24.87
N TRP A 412 -3.56 -2.73 -26.12
CA TRP A 412 -2.41 -3.25 -26.85
C TRP A 412 -1.30 -2.21 -26.99
N GLY A 413 -1.65 -0.97 -27.35
CA GLY A 413 -0.71 0.14 -27.51
C GLY A 413 0.02 0.48 -26.22
N ASP A 414 -0.71 0.56 -25.10
CA ASP A 414 -0.17 0.83 -23.78
C ASP A 414 0.76 -0.28 -23.32
N ALA A 415 0.34 -1.55 -23.42
CA ALA A 415 1.17 -2.69 -23.06
C ALA A 415 2.47 -2.70 -23.88
N THR A 416 2.38 -2.43 -25.18
CA THR A 416 3.56 -2.29 -26.06
C THR A 416 4.47 -1.15 -25.60
N ALA A 417 3.91 0.00 -25.23
CA ALA A 417 4.67 1.17 -24.81
C ALA A 417 5.43 0.94 -23.50
N PHE A 418 4.77 0.37 -22.48
CA PHE A 418 5.42 0.01 -21.23
C PHE A 418 6.53 -1.02 -21.46
N PHE A 419 6.24 -2.07 -22.22
CA PHE A 419 7.19 -3.15 -22.46
C PHE A 419 8.50 -2.68 -23.11
N LYS A 420 8.45 -1.69 -24.01
CA LYS A 420 9.66 -1.15 -24.64
C LYS A 420 10.30 0.02 -23.89
N MET A 421 9.64 0.59 -22.88
CA MET A 421 10.04 1.86 -22.26
C MET A 421 11.48 1.84 -21.73
N ARG A 422 11.88 0.75 -21.07
CA ARG A 422 13.26 0.59 -20.59
C ARG A 422 14.26 0.58 -21.73
N GLN A 423 13.97 -0.17 -22.80
CA GLN A 423 14.83 -0.27 -23.96
C GLN A 423 15.03 1.09 -24.63
N ASP A 424 13.96 1.88 -24.77
CA ASP A 424 14.00 3.24 -25.33
C ASP A 424 14.91 4.17 -24.51
N ASN A 425 15.11 3.86 -23.22
CA ASN A 425 16.02 4.55 -22.31
C ASN A 425 17.37 3.85 -22.11
N SER A 426 17.74 2.89 -22.98
CA SER A 426 18.98 2.10 -22.88
C SER A 426 19.13 1.30 -21.58
N ILE A 427 18.00 0.89 -20.98
CA ILE A 427 17.90 0.04 -19.80
C ILE A 427 17.38 -1.34 -20.24
N GLY A 428 17.91 -2.43 -19.67
CA GLY A 428 17.47 -3.79 -19.97
C GLY A 428 16.16 -4.19 -19.28
N GLY A 429 15.46 -5.19 -19.82
CA GLY A 429 14.13 -5.64 -19.39
C GLY A 429 12.99 -4.94 -20.12
N GLY A 430 11.76 -5.43 -19.96
CA GLY A 430 10.55 -4.77 -20.43
C GLY A 430 9.57 -4.54 -19.28
N ASP A 431 9.08 -3.31 -19.12
CA ASP A 431 8.18 -2.98 -18.01
C ASP A 431 6.75 -3.47 -18.27
N ARG A 432 5.98 -3.62 -17.20
CA ARG A 432 4.55 -3.91 -17.25
C ARG A 432 3.71 -2.76 -16.72
N ILE A 433 2.45 -2.73 -17.12
CA ILE A 433 1.46 -1.82 -16.52
C ILE A 433 1.23 -2.27 -15.07
N GLY A 434 1.65 -1.46 -14.11
CA GLY A 434 1.31 -1.63 -12.70
C GLY A 434 -0.08 -1.06 -12.38
N CYS A 435 -0.66 -1.45 -11.24
CA CYS A 435 -1.98 -0.98 -10.79
C CYS A 435 -3.05 -1.01 -11.90
N LEU A 436 -3.24 -2.16 -12.55
CA LEU A 436 -4.03 -2.26 -13.80
C LEU A 436 -5.41 -1.59 -13.72
N ASP A 437 -6.18 -1.79 -12.67
CA ASP A 437 -7.51 -1.18 -12.54
C ASP A 437 -7.45 0.35 -12.48
N LEU A 438 -6.42 0.93 -11.85
CA LEU A 438 -6.21 2.39 -11.85
C LEU A 438 -5.80 2.88 -13.24
N TRP A 439 -5.03 2.08 -13.99
CA TRP A 439 -4.72 2.39 -15.38
C TRP A 439 -5.96 2.34 -16.28
N VAL A 440 -6.82 1.33 -16.07
CA VAL A 440 -8.11 1.19 -16.75
C VAL A 440 -9.01 2.38 -16.44
N ARG A 441 -9.12 2.78 -15.17
CA ARG A 441 -9.85 4.00 -14.76
C ARG A 441 -9.35 5.21 -15.53
N LYS A 442 -8.04 5.43 -15.56
CA LYS A 442 -7.43 6.54 -16.27
C LYS A 442 -7.80 6.53 -17.77
N ARG A 443 -7.75 5.38 -18.43
CA ARG A 443 -8.09 5.26 -19.86
C ARG A 443 -9.58 5.43 -20.14
N LEU A 444 -10.45 5.01 -19.21
CA LEU A 444 -11.88 5.28 -19.28
C LEU A 444 -12.18 6.78 -19.19
N GLU A 445 -11.50 7.50 -18.29
CA GLU A 445 -11.66 8.95 -18.15
C GLU A 445 -11.13 9.71 -19.38
N GLU A 446 -9.95 9.33 -19.89
CA GLU A 446 -9.34 9.96 -21.07
C GLU A 446 -10.06 9.66 -22.39
N SER A 447 -10.75 8.53 -22.49
CA SER A 447 -11.53 8.22 -23.69
C SER A 447 -12.74 9.14 -23.85
N GLY A 448 -13.21 9.75 -22.76
CA GLY A 448 -14.43 10.55 -22.73
C GLY A 448 -15.69 9.73 -23.00
N MET A 449 -15.61 8.41 -23.01
CA MET A 449 -16.75 7.53 -23.25
C MET A 449 -17.72 7.58 -22.09
N VAL A 450 -19.00 7.64 -22.40
CA VAL A 450 -20.10 7.68 -21.43
C VAL A 450 -21.20 6.73 -21.89
N GLY A 451 -22.05 6.30 -20.97
CA GLY A 451 -23.25 5.52 -21.29
C GLY A 451 -23.18 4.06 -20.83
N LYS A 452 -24.26 3.32 -21.14
CA LYS A 452 -24.51 1.96 -20.63
C LYS A 452 -23.44 0.95 -21.03
N PHE A 453 -22.82 1.14 -22.20
CA PHE A 453 -21.92 0.16 -22.82
C PHE A 453 -20.44 0.52 -22.66
N VAL A 454 -20.09 1.49 -21.81
CA VAL A 454 -18.69 1.86 -21.56
C VAL A 454 -17.83 0.69 -21.03
N TRP A 455 -18.44 -0.32 -20.42
CA TRP A 455 -17.77 -1.55 -20.00
C TRP A 455 -17.17 -2.32 -21.19
N GLU A 456 -17.68 -2.16 -22.42
CA GLU A 456 -17.11 -2.78 -23.62
C GLU A 456 -15.70 -2.21 -23.89
N PHE A 457 -15.47 -0.92 -23.67
CA PHE A 457 -14.14 -0.32 -23.75
C PHE A 457 -13.19 -0.89 -22.69
N GLU A 458 -13.64 -1.03 -21.44
CA GLU A 458 -12.85 -1.67 -20.39
C GLU A 458 -12.49 -3.13 -20.76
N GLY A 459 -13.47 -3.91 -21.23
CA GLY A 459 -13.27 -5.29 -21.68
C GLY A 459 -12.26 -5.37 -22.82
N GLY A 460 -12.41 -4.51 -23.83
CA GLY A 460 -11.48 -4.38 -24.94
C GLY A 460 -10.08 -4.04 -24.45
N LEU A 461 -9.93 -3.03 -23.60
CA LEU A 461 -8.67 -2.56 -23.03
C LEU A 461 -7.91 -3.70 -22.33
N ARG A 462 -8.58 -4.42 -21.43
CA ARG A 462 -7.99 -5.57 -20.72
C ARG A 462 -7.60 -6.68 -21.69
N LYS A 463 -8.46 -7.00 -22.67
CA LYS A 463 -8.16 -8.04 -23.67
C LYS A 463 -6.96 -7.67 -24.54
N GLY A 464 -6.85 -6.42 -24.98
CA GLY A 464 -5.70 -5.93 -25.74
C GLY A 464 -4.39 -6.08 -24.96
N ILE A 465 -4.40 -5.76 -23.67
CA ILE A 465 -3.24 -5.95 -22.78
C ILE A 465 -2.93 -7.45 -22.62
N SER A 466 -3.94 -8.28 -22.33
CA SER A 466 -3.77 -9.74 -22.17
C SER A 466 -3.17 -10.38 -23.43
N CYS A 467 -3.74 -10.08 -24.60
CA CYS A 467 -3.26 -10.63 -25.87
C CYS A 467 -1.81 -10.25 -26.15
N PHE A 468 -1.39 -9.02 -25.80
CA PHE A 468 0.00 -8.62 -25.92
C PHE A 468 0.92 -9.51 -25.07
N TRP A 469 0.55 -9.73 -23.80
CA TRP A 469 1.34 -10.55 -22.87
C TRP A 469 1.35 -12.04 -23.23
N ASP A 470 0.27 -12.57 -23.81
CA ASP A 470 0.24 -13.92 -24.35
C ASP A 470 1.29 -14.10 -25.47
N VAL A 471 1.51 -13.08 -26.31
CA VAL A 471 2.55 -13.11 -27.37
C VAL A 471 3.97 -12.94 -26.81
N VAL A 472 4.12 -12.19 -25.71
CA VAL A 472 5.41 -12.06 -25.00
C VAL A 472 5.86 -13.42 -24.45
N GLY A 473 4.93 -14.27 -24.00
CA GLY A 473 5.19 -15.67 -23.66
C GLY A 473 5.88 -15.86 -22.30
N VAL A 474 5.77 -14.87 -21.42
CA VAL A 474 6.28 -14.94 -20.04
C VAL A 474 5.17 -15.46 -19.14
N GLY A 475 5.10 -16.78 -18.99
CA GLY A 475 4.06 -17.46 -18.19
C GLY A 475 4.28 -17.28 -16.69
N VAL A 476 3.49 -16.37 -16.12
CA VAL A 476 2.58 -16.46 -14.94
C VAL A 476 1.43 -15.42 -15.12
N ASP A 477 1.66 -14.43 -15.99
CA ASP A 477 0.94 -13.16 -16.10
C ASP A 477 -0.44 -13.19 -16.79
N GLY A 478 -0.80 -14.27 -17.48
CA GLY A 478 -2.10 -14.36 -18.17
C GLY A 478 -3.29 -14.22 -17.21
N GLU A 479 -3.22 -14.78 -16.01
CA GLU A 479 -4.36 -14.78 -15.08
C GLU A 479 -4.71 -13.39 -14.50
N ILE A 480 -3.73 -12.48 -14.38
CA ILE A 480 -3.96 -11.10 -13.88
C ILE A 480 -4.78 -10.29 -14.88
N TYR A 481 -4.54 -10.48 -16.18
CA TYR A 481 -5.24 -9.77 -17.25
C TYR A 481 -6.53 -10.48 -17.71
N ARG A 482 -6.71 -11.76 -17.37
CA ARG A 482 -7.89 -12.57 -17.73
C ARG A 482 -9.07 -12.43 -16.76
N SER A 483 -8.91 -11.78 -15.61
CA SER A 483 -9.91 -11.81 -14.52
C SER A 483 -11.28 -11.22 -14.85
N PHE A 484 -11.41 -10.47 -15.95
CA PHE A 484 -12.69 -9.95 -16.43
C PHE A 484 -13.00 -10.37 -17.88
N ALA A 485 -12.06 -10.17 -18.82
CA ALA A 485 -12.32 -10.41 -20.25
C ALA A 485 -12.65 -11.86 -20.61
N ASP A 486 -12.15 -12.85 -19.86
CA ASP A 486 -12.51 -14.26 -20.10
C ASP A 486 -13.70 -14.72 -19.21
N ARG A 487 -13.94 -14.07 -18.05
CA ARG A 487 -15.09 -14.40 -17.18
C ARG A 487 -16.42 -14.01 -17.81
N ASP A 488 -16.43 -12.97 -18.62
CA ASP A 488 -17.62 -12.56 -19.37
C ASP A 488 -17.92 -13.51 -20.53
N GLU A 489 -16.91 -14.18 -21.12
CA GLU A 489 -17.04 -15.04 -22.31
C GLU A 489 -17.19 -16.55 -21.98
N ASP A 490 -16.88 -17.01 -20.76
CA ASP A 490 -16.99 -18.42 -20.33
C ASP A 490 -18.25 -18.76 -19.45
N GLY A 491 -19.08 -17.78 -19.10
CA GLY A 491 -20.44 -17.91 -18.51
C GLY A 491 -20.57 -18.48 -17.06
N PRO A 492 -21.80 -18.55 -16.49
CA PRO A 492 -22.84 -17.53 -16.39
C PRO A 492 -22.79 -16.75 -15.05
N ALA A 493 -23.48 -15.60 -15.02
CA ALA A 493 -23.88 -14.77 -13.87
C ALA A 493 -22.98 -13.56 -13.53
N TYR A 494 -23.14 -12.49 -14.31
CA TYR A 494 -23.29 -11.16 -13.72
C TYR A 494 -24.69 -10.61 -14.05
N ASN A 495 -25.40 -10.20 -13.00
CA ASN A 495 -26.57 -9.36 -13.16
C ASN A 495 -26.10 -8.05 -13.80
N LEU A 496 -26.56 -7.80 -15.02
CA LEU A 496 -26.53 -6.48 -15.64
C LEU A 496 -26.85 -5.41 -14.57
N PRO A 497 -26.10 -4.31 -14.45
CA PRO A 497 -26.46 -3.24 -13.54
C PRO A 497 -27.86 -2.73 -13.92
N HIS A 498 -28.86 -3.04 -13.10
CA HIS A 498 -30.18 -2.44 -13.20
C HIS A 498 -30.07 -0.93 -12.89
N PRO A 499 -30.85 -0.09 -13.58
CA PRO A 499 -30.67 1.35 -13.57
C PRO A 499 -30.88 1.95 -12.18
N LEU A 500 -30.06 2.97 -11.89
CA LEU A 500 -30.20 3.97 -10.84
C LEU A 500 -31.69 4.22 -10.50
N GLN A 501 -32.16 3.71 -9.37
CA GLN A 501 -33.34 4.29 -8.72
C GLN A 501 -32.89 5.59 -8.08
N THR A 502 -33.35 6.68 -8.68
CA THR A 502 -33.34 8.03 -8.14
C THR A 502 -33.78 8.02 -6.68
N PHE A 503 -32.88 8.44 -5.79
CA PHE A 503 -33.23 8.84 -4.42
C PHE A 503 -34.11 10.10 -4.51
N GLN A 504 -35.43 9.91 -4.56
CA GLN A 504 -36.37 10.98 -4.22
C GLN A 504 -36.53 11.01 -2.70
N GLN A 505 -36.12 12.14 -2.11
CA GLN A 505 -36.59 12.57 -0.81
C GLN A 505 -38.12 12.70 -0.83
N GLU A 506 -38.82 11.94 -0.01
CA GLU A 506 -40.18 12.29 0.39
C GLU A 506 -40.31 12.38 1.91
N ASN A 507 -40.59 13.61 2.35
CA ASN A 507 -41.16 13.93 3.65
C ASN A 507 -42.60 13.40 3.75
N GLY A 508 -43.01 12.96 4.96
CA GLY A 508 -44.36 13.25 5.43
C GLY A 508 -45.25 12.07 5.84
N ALA A 509 -45.51 12.02 7.16
CA ALA A 509 -46.83 11.89 7.77
C ALA A 509 -47.66 10.60 7.61
N THR A 510 -47.72 9.85 8.71
CA THR A 510 -48.94 9.39 9.42
C THR A 510 -50.24 9.18 8.62
N LYS A 511 -50.76 7.93 8.60
CA LYS A 511 -52.13 7.63 9.04
C LYS A 511 -52.45 6.14 9.24
N ARG A 512 -53.14 5.92 10.36
CA ARG A 512 -53.86 4.73 10.88
C ARG A 512 -54.65 3.94 9.85
N ILE A 513 -54.66 2.60 10.00
CA ILE A 513 -55.86 1.75 9.89
C ILE A 513 -55.82 0.70 11.02
N ALA A 514 -56.97 0.45 11.63
CA ALA A 514 -57.19 -0.35 12.83
C ALA A 514 -58.00 -1.63 12.56
N SER A 515 -58.01 -2.50 13.59
CA SER A 515 -58.92 -3.64 13.90
C SER A 515 -58.40 -5.03 13.44
N LYS A 516 -58.43 -6.11 14.23
CA LYS A 516 -59.23 -6.50 15.43
C LYS A 516 -58.47 -7.44 16.41
N SER A 517 -58.80 -7.29 17.72
CA SER A 517 -58.87 -8.25 18.87
C SER A 517 -57.99 -9.52 18.91
N ASN A 518 -57.35 -9.91 20.03
CA ASN A 518 -58.02 -10.34 21.26
C ASN A 518 -57.06 -10.50 22.46
N THR A 519 -57.56 -10.09 23.64
CA THR A 519 -57.33 -10.59 25.02
C THR A 519 -55.93 -10.76 25.63
N GLY A 520 -55.67 -10.00 26.71
CA GLY A 520 -54.81 -10.45 27.81
C GLY A 520 -54.05 -9.36 28.57
N ARG A 521 -54.70 -8.67 29.51
CA ARG A 521 -54.05 -7.96 30.64
C ARG A 521 -54.87 -8.33 31.90
N PRO A 522 -54.30 -8.31 33.12
CA PRO A 522 -53.76 -7.08 33.73
C PRO A 522 -52.42 -7.39 34.48
N SER A 523 -51.70 -6.52 35.15
CA SER A 523 -51.94 -5.25 35.86
C SER A 523 -50.53 -4.68 36.18
N GLU A 524 -50.28 -3.37 35.97
CA GLU A 524 -49.98 -2.40 37.06
C GLU A 524 -48.56 -2.54 37.65
N LYS A 525 -47.74 -1.52 37.95
CA LYS A 525 -47.71 -0.05 38.02
C LYS A 525 -46.18 0.24 37.95
N GLY A 526 -45.61 1.25 37.31
CA GLY A 526 -45.99 2.64 37.23
C GLY A 526 -44.95 3.49 37.98
N LYS A 527 -44.19 4.30 37.22
CA LYS A 527 -43.63 5.63 37.57
C LYS A 527 -42.55 5.65 38.69
N ALA A 528 -41.58 6.57 38.75
CA ALA A 528 -41.23 7.75 37.97
C ALA A 528 -39.80 8.23 38.34
N TYR A 529 -39.31 9.12 37.49
CA TYR A 529 -38.19 10.08 37.60
C TYR A 529 -37.99 10.81 38.96
N CYS A 530 -36.73 11.18 39.23
CA CYS A 530 -36.20 12.51 39.62
C CYS A 530 -34.69 12.33 39.96
N SER A 531 -33.70 12.94 39.27
CA SER A 531 -33.26 14.35 39.17
C SER A 531 -32.65 14.94 40.45
N SER A 532 -31.48 15.60 40.28
CA SER A 532 -30.71 16.46 41.21
C SER A 532 -30.04 15.75 42.39
N GLY A 533 -28.86 16.13 42.88
CA GLY A 533 -27.96 17.24 42.60
C GLY A 533 -26.77 17.17 43.57
N ASP A 534 -25.74 17.95 43.25
CA ASP A 534 -24.52 18.35 43.96
C ASP A 534 -24.32 18.02 45.45
N GLY A 535 -23.05 17.75 45.81
CA GLY A 535 -22.57 17.83 47.19
C GLY A 535 -21.16 17.27 47.38
N ASP A 536 -20.15 18.16 47.32
CA ASP A 536 -18.80 17.95 47.83
C ASP A 536 -18.80 17.60 49.33
N GLU A 537 -17.97 16.65 49.76
CA GLU A 537 -17.29 16.72 51.07
C GLU A 537 -16.05 15.80 51.12
N LYS A 538 -14.93 16.39 51.53
CA LYS A 538 -13.66 15.74 51.89
C LYS A 538 -13.66 15.42 53.38
N CYS A 539 -13.15 14.24 53.76
CA CYS A 539 -12.41 13.93 55.01
C CYS A 539 -11.92 12.47 54.89
N SER A 540 -10.63 12.20 54.67
CA SER A 540 -9.52 12.08 55.63
C SER A 540 -9.53 10.78 56.46
N ASP A 541 -8.51 9.98 56.19
CA ASP A 541 -7.63 9.25 57.11
C ASP A 541 -8.04 7.91 57.76
N GLU A 542 -7.17 6.94 57.46
CA GLU A 542 -6.50 5.98 58.34
C GLU A 542 -7.13 4.60 58.67
N ASP A 543 -6.44 3.59 58.13
CA ASP A 543 -5.95 2.36 58.76
C ASP A 543 -6.90 1.44 59.53
N TRP A 544 -7.20 0.28 58.92
CA TRP A 544 -7.44 -0.97 59.63
C TRP A 544 -7.03 -2.20 58.78
N VAL A 545 -6.03 -2.94 59.27
CA VAL A 545 -5.65 -4.34 58.96
C VAL A 545 -5.35 -4.97 60.33
N PRO A 546 -5.89 -6.14 60.74
CA PRO A 546 -5.51 -7.47 60.21
C PRO A 546 -6.72 -8.46 60.16
N GLN A 547 -6.70 -9.71 59.68
CA GLN A 547 -5.67 -10.75 59.60
C GLN A 547 -6.15 -11.88 58.65
N GLU A 548 -5.16 -12.54 58.04
CA GLU A 548 -5.08 -13.87 57.39
C GLU A 548 -6.32 -14.79 57.30
N ASP A 549 -6.58 -15.26 56.07
CA ASP A 549 -6.87 -16.68 55.80
C ASP A 549 -6.39 -17.06 54.39
N CYS A 550 -5.75 -18.23 54.31
CA CYS A 550 -5.12 -18.83 53.13
C CYS A 550 -6.14 -19.32 52.09
N GLU A 551 -5.83 -19.17 50.80
CA GLU A 551 -5.58 -20.27 49.85
C GLU A 551 -5.59 -19.82 48.36
N CYS A 552 -4.49 -20.15 47.68
CA CYS A 552 -4.35 -20.57 46.28
C CYS A 552 -5.15 -19.88 45.14
N SER A 553 -4.46 -19.12 44.28
CA SER A 553 -4.06 -19.57 42.92
C SER A 553 -3.61 -18.40 42.00
N ALA A 554 -2.63 -18.72 41.15
CA ALA A 554 -2.19 -18.00 39.94
C ALA A 554 -1.76 -16.52 40.08
N LYS A 555 -0.48 -16.32 40.42
CA LYS A 555 0.23 -15.08 40.12
C LYS A 555 0.62 -15.05 38.64
N ASP A 556 0.32 -13.91 38.04
CA ASP A 556 0.96 -13.33 36.87
C ASP A 556 2.49 -13.44 36.94
N ASP A 557 3.10 -13.88 35.83
CA ASP A 557 4.49 -13.59 35.49
C ASP A 557 4.67 -13.78 33.97
N LEU A 558 4.42 -12.70 33.22
CA LEU A 558 4.87 -12.54 31.84
C LEU A 558 6.24 -11.85 31.86
N PRO A 559 7.32 -12.47 31.36
CA PRO A 559 8.46 -11.72 30.88
C PRO A 559 8.36 -11.59 29.37
N THR A 560 7.84 -10.46 28.89
CA THR A 560 8.12 -9.92 27.55
C THR A 560 9.61 -9.58 27.47
N ARG A 561 10.43 -10.60 27.17
CA ARG A 561 11.77 -10.37 26.66
C ARG A 561 11.67 -10.01 25.18
N ALA A 562 11.65 -8.71 24.92
CA ALA A 562 11.95 -8.14 23.62
C ALA A 562 13.24 -8.77 23.08
N CYS A 563 13.12 -9.53 21.99
CA CYS A 563 14.26 -9.90 21.17
C CYS A 563 14.82 -8.63 20.55
N ARG A 564 15.93 -8.16 21.13
CA ARG A 564 16.77 -7.11 20.56
C ARG A 564 17.28 -7.58 19.20
N VAL A 565 16.88 -6.89 18.14
CA VAL A 565 17.68 -6.77 16.92
C VAL A 565 18.17 -5.33 16.93
N GLY A 566 19.42 -5.16 17.41
CA GLY A 566 20.14 -3.89 17.33
C GLY A 566 20.93 -3.80 16.04
#